data_AF-A0A6A0H680-F1
#
_entry.id   AF-A0A6A0H680-F1
#
_cell.length_a   1.000
_cell.length_b   1.000
_cell.length_c   1.000
_cell.angle_alpha   90.00
_cell.angle_beta   90.00
_cell.angle_gamma   90.00
#
_symmetry.space_group_name_H-M   'P 1'
#
loop_
_entity.id
_entity.type
_entity.pdbx_description
1 polymer ?
#
loop_
_entity_poly.entity_id
_entity_poly.type
_entity_poly.pdbx_seq_one_letter_code
_entity_poly.pdbx_strand_id
1 'polypeptide(L)'
;MPNSHRFIEDQYGDMLVSVSEFINDRFYFVTLRHNVNPKSTANTHYFCTDSELTYDNFYDDFGPLNLAMLYKYCIKVNRKLKVSTF
;
A
#
# COMPACT_ATOMS: atom_id res chain seq x y z
N MET A 1 5.00 -1.52 -20.76
CA MET A 1 5.28 -2.40 -19.61
C MET A 1 4.20 -3.46 -19.58
N PRO A 2 4.46 -4.73 -19.23
CA PRO A 2 3.37 -5.65 -18.88
C PRO A 2 2.50 -4.98 -17.81
N ASN A 3 1.18 -5.20 -17.84
CA ASN A 3 0.25 -4.62 -16.86
C ASN A 3 0.82 -4.82 -15.45
N SER A 4 0.97 -3.73 -14.69
CA SER A 4 1.51 -3.70 -13.32
C SER A 4 0.90 -4.77 -12.40
N HIS A 5 -0.38 -5.09 -12.62
CA HIS A 5 -1.09 -6.19 -11.96
C HIS A 5 -0.38 -7.53 -12.15
N ARG A 6 -0.02 -7.88 -13.39
CA ARG A 6 0.72 -9.12 -13.70
C ARG A 6 2.10 -9.13 -13.06
N PHE A 7 2.77 -7.97 -12.96
CA PHE A 7 4.08 -7.90 -12.34
C PHE A 7 4.02 -8.24 -10.84
N ILE A 8 3.00 -7.73 -10.13
CA ILE A 8 2.81 -8.03 -8.70
C ILE A 8 2.45 -9.51 -8.52
N GLU A 9 1.60 -10.06 -9.39
CA GLU A 9 1.26 -11.49 -9.43
C GLU A 9 2.49 -12.36 -9.64
N ASP A 10 3.33 -12.04 -10.62
CA ASP A 10 4.57 -12.78 -10.91
C ASP A 10 5.55 -12.74 -9.73
N GLN A 11 5.60 -11.62 -8.99
CA GLN A 11 6.53 -11.44 -7.88
C GLN A 11 6.06 -12.11 -6.57
N TYR A 12 4.76 -12.10 -6.28
CA TYR A 12 4.22 -12.54 -4.98
C TYR A 12 3.28 -13.75 -5.05
N GLY A 13 2.93 -14.24 -6.25
CA GLY A 13 2.25 -15.52 -6.49
C GLY A 13 1.21 -15.90 -5.44
N ASP A 14 1.45 -17.02 -4.76
CA ASP A 14 0.55 -17.59 -3.73
C ASP A 14 0.36 -16.71 -2.48
N MET A 15 1.23 -15.73 -2.25
CA MET A 15 1.10 -14.77 -1.16
C MET A 15 0.15 -13.63 -1.51
N LEU A 16 -0.15 -13.39 -2.79
CA LEU A 16 -1.02 -12.31 -3.18
C LEU A 16 -2.49 -12.63 -2.84
N VAL A 17 -3.13 -11.81 -2.02
CA VAL A 17 -4.57 -11.93 -1.72
C VAL A 17 -5.38 -11.11 -2.70
N SER A 18 -4.99 -9.85 -2.88
CA SER A 18 -5.69 -8.93 -3.78
C SER A 18 -4.81 -7.77 -4.21
N VAL A 19 -5.12 -7.24 -5.40
CA VAL A 19 -4.59 -5.98 -5.92
C VAL A 19 -5.78 -5.13 -6.36
N SER A 20 -5.74 -3.85 -6.06
CA SER A 20 -6.73 -2.89 -6.53
C SER A 20 -6.02 -1.65 -7.05
N GLU A 21 -6.27 -1.31 -8.31
CA GLU A 21 -5.75 -0.10 -8.95
C GLU A 21 -6.64 1.10 -8.60
N PHE A 22 -6.04 2.14 -8.04
CA PHE A 22 -6.73 3.41 -7.73
C PHE A 22 -6.39 4.50 -8.74
N ILE A 23 -5.14 4.53 -9.22
CA ILE A 23 -4.69 5.42 -10.29
C ILE A 23 -3.94 4.57 -11.29
N ASN A 24 -4.39 4.61 -12.54
CA ASN A 24 -3.84 3.81 -13.62
C ASN A 24 -2.31 3.96 -13.72
N ASP A 25 -1.62 2.82 -13.73
CA ASP A 25 -0.16 2.70 -13.82
C ASP A 25 0.63 3.42 -12.71
N ARG A 26 0.00 3.83 -11.60
CA ARG A 26 0.65 4.69 -10.60
C ARG A 26 0.36 4.38 -9.15
N PHE A 27 -0.86 3.97 -8.80
CA PHE A 27 -1.23 3.78 -7.40
C PHE A 27 -2.11 2.56 -7.22
N TYR A 28 -1.59 1.61 -6.43
CA TYR A 28 -2.18 0.31 -6.18
C TYR A 28 -2.27 0.08 -4.67
N PHE A 29 -3.37 -0.53 -4.25
CA PHE A 29 -3.51 -1.16 -2.95
C PHE A 29 -3.28 -2.65 -3.13
N VAL A 30 -2.40 -3.22 -2.31
CA VAL A 30 -2.01 -4.63 -2.40
C VAL A 30 -2.20 -5.26 -1.02
N THR A 31 -2.88 -6.40 -0.98
CA THR A 31 -3.00 -7.23 0.23
C THR A 31 -2.17 -8.48 0.03
N LEU A 32 -1.19 -8.72 0.91
CA LEU A 32 -0.33 -9.91 0.91
C LEU A 32 -0.67 -10.79 2.12
N ARG A 33 -0.57 -12.11 1.96
CA ARG A 33 -0.63 -13.09 3.04
C ARG A 33 0.67 -13.01 3.83
N HIS A 34 0.54 -13.04 5.15
CA HIS A 34 1.65 -12.95 6.11
C HIS A 34 2.33 -11.57 6.14
N ASN A 35 3.06 -11.29 7.22
CA ASN A 35 3.75 -10.00 7.42
C ASN A 35 5.05 -9.92 6.60
N VAL A 36 4.94 -10.11 5.28
CA VAL A 36 6.04 -10.00 4.34
C VAL A 36 6.20 -8.54 3.95
N ASN A 37 7.40 -8.01 4.11
CA ASN A 37 7.75 -6.68 3.62
C ASN A 37 8.20 -6.78 2.16
N PRO A 38 7.36 -6.43 1.17
CA PRO A 38 7.72 -6.50 -0.23
C PRO A 38 8.92 -5.60 -0.54
N LYS A 39 9.86 -6.13 -1.33
CA LYS A 39 11.05 -5.36 -1.74
C LYS A 39 10.69 -4.48 -2.92
N SER A 40 10.95 -3.17 -2.79
CA SER A 40 10.85 -2.23 -3.91
C SER A 40 11.80 -2.59 -5.04
N THR A 41 11.36 -2.33 -6.26
CA THR A 41 12.14 -2.45 -7.49
C THR A 41 12.45 -1.05 -8.03
N ALA A 42 13.17 -0.96 -9.15
CA ALA A 42 13.43 0.33 -9.80
C ALA A 42 12.12 1.06 -10.21
N ASN A 43 11.07 0.30 -10.54
CA ASN A 43 9.82 0.84 -11.10
C ASN A 43 8.63 0.71 -10.13
N THR A 44 8.81 0.11 -8.96
CA THR A 44 7.72 -0.15 -8.01
C THR A 44 8.19 0.10 -6.60
N HIS A 45 7.60 1.11 -5.96
CA HIS A 45 7.86 1.44 -4.57
C HIS A 45 6.75 0.89 -3.69
N TYR A 46 7.08 -0.04 -2.79
CA TYR A 46 6.13 -0.52 -1.78
C TYR A 46 6.23 0.31 -0.49
N PHE A 47 5.09 0.54 0.15
CA PHE A 47 5.05 1.09 1.49
C PHE A 47 3.82 0.55 2.25
N CYS A 48 3.94 0.51 3.56
CA CYS A 48 2.90 0.12 4.49
C CYS A 48 2.77 1.22 5.56
N THR A 49 1.61 1.30 6.21
CA THR A 49 1.33 2.24 7.30
C THR A 49 0.92 1.57 8.60
N ASP A 50 0.90 0.23 8.67
CA ASP A 50 0.35 -0.53 9.79
C ASP A 50 1.04 -0.21 11.11
N SER A 51 2.36 0.07 11.10
CA SER A 51 3.12 0.46 12.29
C SER A 51 3.15 1.98 12.55
N GLU A 52 2.68 2.81 11.61
CA GLU A 52 2.69 4.28 11.72
C GLU A 52 1.32 4.85 12.08
N LEU A 53 0.26 4.26 11.53
CA LEU A 53 -1.13 4.66 11.69
C LEU A 53 -1.87 3.55 12.45
N THR A 54 -1.50 3.36 13.71
CA THR A 54 -2.13 2.41 14.63
C THR A 54 -3.40 3.01 15.24
N TYR A 55 -4.48 2.23 15.22
CA TYR A 55 -5.70 2.55 15.96
C TYR A 55 -5.53 2.19 17.43
N ASP A 56 -5.88 3.11 18.33
CA ASP A 56 -5.91 2.84 19.77
C ASP A 56 -7.33 2.39 20.15
N ASN A 57 -7.48 1.09 20.42
CA ASN A 57 -8.75 0.45 20.73
C ASN A 57 -9.21 0.75 22.17
N PHE A 58 -10.52 0.86 22.38
CA PHE A 58 -11.10 0.92 23.73
C PHE A 58 -11.35 -0.48 24.31
N TYR A 59 -11.76 -1.42 23.46
CA TYR A 59 -12.01 -2.82 23.77
C TYR A 59 -11.61 -3.68 22.55
N ASP A 60 -12.49 -4.53 22.00
CA ASP A 60 -12.22 -5.38 20.83
C ASP A 60 -12.48 -4.67 19.49
N ASP A 61 -12.62 -3.33 19.49
CA ASP A 61 -12.74 -2.52 18.30
C ASP A 61 -11.39 -2.33 17.59
N PHE A 62 -11.40 -2.37 16.26
CA PHE A 62 -10.18 -2.28 15.44
C PHE A 62 -10.14 -1.03 14.54
N GLY A 63 -11.15 -0.16 14.62
CA GLY A 63 -11.22 1.02 13.79
C GLY A 63 -12.64 1.57 13.59
N PRO A 64 -12.81 2.50 12.64
CA PRO A 64 -11.80 2.99 11.68
C PRO A 64 -10.78 3.95 12.30
N LEU A 65 -9.67 4.19 11.59
CA LEU A 65 -8.73 5.25 11.93
C LEU A 65 -9.43 6.62 11.96
N ASN A 66 -8.99 7.48 12.88
CA ASN A 66 -9.53 8.83 13.01
C ASN A 66 -9.12 9.77 11.86
N LEU A 67 -9.77 10.92 11.78
CA LEU A 67 -9.56 11.90 10.70
C LEU A 67 -8.12 12.42 10.61
N ALA A 68 -7.43 12.56 11.76
CA ALA A 68 -6.04 13.02 11.77
C ALA A 68 -5.12 11.99 11.10
N MET A 69 -5.35 10.69 11.32
CA MET A 69 -4.61 9.61 10.67
C MET A 69 -4.92 9.51 9.18
N LEU A 70 -6.18 9.69 8.77
CA LEU A 70 -6.56 9.78 7.37
C LEU A 70 -5.83 10.94 6.67
N TYR A 71 -5.79 12.11 7.31
CA TYR A 71 -5.10 13.28 6.77
C TYR A 71 -3.58 13.02 6.60
N LYS A 72 -2.93 12.37 7.57
CA LYS A 72 -1.53 11.94 7.47
C LYS A 72 -1.30 10.99 6.29
N TYR A 73 -2.18 10.01 6.10
CA TYR A 73 -2.12 9.09 4.96
C TYR A 73 -2.21 9.84 3.62
N CYS A 74 -3.18 10.74 3.48
CA CYS A 74 -3.34 11.56 2.27
C CYS A 74 -2.09 12.40 1.97
N ILE A 75 -1.47 13.03 2.98
CA ILE A 75 -0.21 13.76 2.81
C ILE A 75 0.90 12.83 2.32
N LYS A 76 1.05 11.65 2.94
CA LYS A 76 2.10 10.68 2.60
C LYS A 76 1.95 10.18 1.16
N VAL A 77 0.74 9.81 0.76
CA VAL A 77 0.43 9.40 -0.63
C VAL A 77 0.72 10.54 -1.61
N ASN A 78 0.24 11.75 -1.33
CA ASN A 78 0.47 12.91 -2.20
C ASN A 78 1.96 13.24 -2.37
N ARG A 79 2.76 13.09 -1.32
CA ARG A 79 4.22 13.25 -1.41
C ARG A 79 4.83 12.18 -2.32
N LYS A 80 4.46 10.91 -2.14
CA LYS A 80 4.96 9.80 -2.97
C LYS A 80 4.59 9.94 -4.44
N LEU A 81 3.36 10.38 -4.74
CA LEU A 81 2.91 10.60 -6.12
C LEU A 81 3.57 11.81 -6.81
N LYS A 82 4.09 12.78 -6.06
CA LYS A 82 4.83 13.92 -6.62
C LYS A 82 6.29 13.61 -6.94
N VAL A 83 6.87 12.60 -6.31
CA VAL A 83 8.22 12.14 -6.63
C VAL A 83 8.14 11.33 -7.92
N SER A 84 8.23 12.02 -9.07
CA SER A 84 8.42 11.36 -10.36
C SER A 84 9.74 10.61 -10.32
N THR A 85 9.68 9.28 -10.29
CA THR A 85 10.83 8.45 -10.62
C THR A 85 10.85 8.37 -12.15
N PHE A 86 11.92 8.89 -12.74
CA PHE A 86 12.14 8.95 -14.19
C PHE A 86 12.30 7.56 -14.80
#